data_AF-A0A383DTL6-F1
#
_entry.id   AF-A0A383DTL6-F1
#
_cell.length_a   1.000
_cell.length_b   1.000
_cell.length_c   1.000
_cell.angle_alpha   90.00
_cell.angle_beta   90.00
_cell.angle_gamma   90.00
#
_symmetry.space_group_name_H-M   'P 1'
#
loop_
_entity.id
_entity.type
_entity.pdbx_description
1 polymer ?
#
loop_
_entity_poly.entity_id
_entity_poly.type
_entity_poly.pdbx_seq_one_letter_code
_entity_poly.pdbx_strand_id
1 'polypeptide(L)' 'MNSNSIQNRIGSAGISLTESVVAGEPVSFTITYTAGYFGIDDSGSIKICTRFATDMGRPQFTAPEQPNYVSITASNGATL' A
#
# COMPACT_ATOMS: atom_id res chain seq x y z
N MET A 1 20.85 -7.84 -23.39
CA MET A 1 21.71 -7.58 -22.22
C MET A 1 20.85 -7.81 -20.98
N ASN A 2 21.09 -8.89 -20.23
CA ASN A 2 20.37 -9.11 -18.97
C ASN A 2 20.84 -8.04 -17.97
N SER A 3 20.03 -7.00 -17.80
CA SER A 3 20.29 -5.96 -16.81
C SER A 3 20.14 -6.58 -15.42
N ASN A 4 21.27 -7.04 -14.88
CA ASN A 4 21.42 -7.57 -13.51
C ASN A 4 21.38 -6.42 -12.48
N SER A 5 20.60 -5.38 -12.75
CA SER A 5 20.52 -4.21 -11.89
C SER A 5 19.79 -4.57 -10.59
N ILE A 6 20.29 -4.04 -9.48
CA ILE A 6 19.66 -4.19 -8.16
C ILE A 6 18.21 -3.70 -8.17
N GLN A 7 17.89 -2.72 -9.03
CA GLN A 7 16.57 -2.14 -9.18
C GLN A 7 15.49 -3.18 -9.53
N ASN A 8 15.83 -4.17 -10.35
CA ASN A 8 14.89 -5.23 -10.76
C ASN A 8 14.67 -6.28 -9.65
N ARG A 9 15.35 -6.18 -8.51
CA ARG A 9 15.37 -7.21 -7.45
C ARG A 9 14.84 -6.75 -6.09
N ILE A 10 14.68 -5.44 -5.85
CA ILE A 10 14.28 -4.87 -4.54
C ILE A 10 12.76 -4.78 -4.31
N GLY A 11 11.95 -5.15 -5.30
CA GLY A 11 10.49 -5.10 -5.22
C GLY A 11 9.93 -3.77 -5.71
N SER A 12 8.60 -3.63 -5.69
CA SER A 12 7.90 -2.44 -6.15
C SER A 12 6.64 -2.17 -5.35
N ALA A 13 6.21 -0.91 -5.32
CA ALA A 13 4.93 -0.50 -4.77
C ALA A 13 4.13 0.23 -5.84
N GLY A 14 2.83 -0.03 -5.91
CA GLY A 14 1.89 0.61 -6.81
C GLY A 14 0.62 1.03 -6.09
N ILE A 15 -0.09 2.00 -6.67
CA ILE A 15 -1.40 2.46 -6.21
C ILE A 15 -2.40 2.32 -7.36
N SER A 16 -3.61 1.83 -7.07
CA SER A 16 -4.62 1.56 -8.10
C SER A 16 -5.28 2.82 -8.66
N LEU A 17 -5.27 3.91 -7.90
CA LEU A 17 -5.93 5.16 -8.26
C LEU A 17 -4.89 6.13 -8.82
N THR A 18 -4.76 6.14 -10.14
CA THR A 18 -3.83 7.00 -10.90
C THR A 18 -4.51 8.19 -11.58
N GLU A 19 -5.83 8.21 -11.58
CA GLU A 19 -6.65 9.25 -12.20
C GLU A 19 -6.90 10.42 -11.24
N SER A 20 -7.30 11.57 -11.82
CA SER A 20 -7.75 12.72 -11.05
C SER A 20 -8.98 12.40 -10.20
N VAL A 21 -9.03 12.92 -8.98
CA VAL A 21 -10.15 12.78 -8.05
C VAL A 21 -10.86 14.11 -7.84
N VAL A 22 -12.14 14.07 -7.44
CA VAL A 22 -12.90 15.26 -7.08
C VAL A 22 -12.57 15.65 -5.64
N ALA A 23 -12.23 16.91 -5.42
CA ALA A 23 -11.93 17.41 -4.09
C ALA A 23 -13.18 17.31 -3.18
N GLY A 24 -13.01 16.71 -1.99
CA GLY A 24 -14.07 16.53 -1.00
C GLY A 24 -14.92 15.26 -1.18
N GLU A 25 -14.73 14.49 -2.25
CA GLU A 25 -15.46 13.24 -2.47
C GLU A 25 -14.68 12.02 -1.91
N PRO A 26 -15.38 11.03 -1.33
CA PRO A 26 -14.73 9.81 -0.85
C PRO A 26 -14.23 8.97 -2.03
N VAL A 27 -13.00 8.48 -1.92
CA VAL A 27 -12.40 7.57 -2.90
C VAL A 27 -11.84 6.33 -2.22
N SER A 28 -11.82 5.22 -2.95
CA SER A 28 -11.18 3.98 -2.52
C SER A 28 -10.03 3.64 -3.46
N PHE A 29 -8.91 3.20 -2.90
CA PHE A 29 -7.76 2.77 -3.66
C PHE A 29 -7.05 1.62 -2.95
N THR A 30 -6.28 0.85 -3.72
CA THR A 30 -5.44 -0.24 -3.22
C THR A 30 -3.98 0.15 -3.38
N ILE A 31 -3.19 -0.07 -2.33
CA ILE A 31 -1.72 -0.05 -2.40
C ILE A 31 -1.25 -1.50 -2.44
N THR A 32 -0.49 -1.84 -3.48
CA THR A 32 0.10 -3.18 -3.64
C THR A 32 1.60 -3.08 -3.54
N TYR A 33 2.19 -3.77 -2.57
CA TYR A 33 3.63 -4.03 -2.54
C TYR A 33 3.90 -5.43 -3.11
N THR A 34 4.75 -5.50 -4.13
CA THR A 34 5.25 -6.75 -4.71
C THR A 34 6.67 -6.96 -4.19
N ALA A 35 6.83 -7.97 -3.34
CA ALA A 35 8.14 -8.37 -2.85
C ALA A 35 9.06 -8.72 -4.03
N GLY A 36 10.26 -8.14 -4.03
CA GLY A 36 11.32 -8.51 -4.97
C GLY A 36 12.04 -9.77 -4.54
N TYR A 37 13.11 -10.12 -5.27
CA TYR A 37 13.97 -11.27 -4.96
C TYR A 37 14.46 -11.28 -3.51
N PHE A 38 14.76 -10.12 -2.93
CA PHE A 38 15.28 -10.01 -1.57
C PHE A 38 14.21 -10.03 -0.48
N GLY A 39 12.94 -9.87 -0.83
CA GLY A 39 11.84 -9.81 0.12
C GLY A 39 11.95 -8.67 1.14
N ILE A 40 11.27 -8.83 2.26
CA ILE A 40 11.40 -8.03 3.47
C ILE A 40 11.99 -8.95 4.54
N ASP A 41 13.08 -8.53 5.18
CA ASP A 41 13.78 -9.32 6.20
C ASP A 41 13.00 -9.34 7.53
N ASP A 42 13.43 -10.20 8.45
CA ASP A 42 12.86 -10.28 9.80
C ASP A 42 12.87 -8.90 10.46
N SER A 43 11.77 -8.54 11.12
CA SER A 43 11.50 -7.20 11.70
C SER A 43 11.34 -6.04 10.70
N GLY A 44 11.52 -6.30 9.40
CA GLY A 44 11.19 -5.35 8.36
C GLY A 44 9.69 -5.00 8.36
N SER A 45 9.35 -3.82 7.86
CA SER A 45 7.96 -3.35 7.83
C SER A 45 7.68 -2.48 6.61
N ILE A 46 6.42 -2.47 6.18
CA ILE A 46 5.91 -1.52 5.20
C ILE A 46 5.34 -0.33 5.98
N LYS A 47 5.81 0.87 5.66
CA LYS A 47 5.31 2.12 6.24
C LYS A 47 4.52 2.90 5.20
N ILE A 48 3.26 3.19 5.51
CA ILE A 48 2.40 4.06 4.72
C ILE A 48 2.39 5.43 5.39
N CYS A 49 2.87 6.46 4.68
CA CYS A 49 2.93 7.82 5.16
C CYS A 49 1.99 8.71 4.35
N THR A 50 1.24 9.58 5.03
CA THR A 50 0.43 10.62 4.41
C THR A 50 1.02 11.99 4.73
N ARG A 51 0.64 13.00 3.94
CA ARG A 51 1.02 14.39 4.21
C ARG A 51 0.25 14.89 5.43
N PHE A 52 0.91 15.71 6.26
CA PHE A 52 0.28 16.30 7.45
C PHE A 52 -0.97 17.14 7.09
N ALA A 53 -0.87 17.99 6.07
CA ALA A 53 -2.02 18.71 5.56
C ALA A 53 -2.85 17.77 4.67
N THR A 54 -3.81 17.08 5.29
CA THR A 54 -4.75 16.18 4.63
C THR A 54 -6.11 16.23 5.33
N ASP A 55 -7.17 16.09 4.55
CA ASP A 55 -8.54 15.85 4.99
C ASP A 55 -8.86 14.35 5.15
N MET A 56 -7.88 13.47 4.92
CA MET A 56 -8.04 12.03 5.07
C MET A 56 -8.42 11.68 6.51
N GLY A 57 -9.52 10.95 6.66
CA GLY A 57 -9.94 10.42 7.95
C GLY A 57 -8.95 9.38 8.50
N ARG A 58 -9.03 9.15 9.82
CA ARG A 58 -8.19 8.14 10.48
C ARG A 58 -8.60 6.74 9.98
N PRO A 59 -7.65 5.92 9.48
CA PRO A 59 -7.94 4.54 9.10
C PRO A 59 -8.52 3.74 10.27
N GLN A 60 -9.47 2.88 9.96
CA GLN A 60 -10.03 1.90 10.89
C GLN A 60 -10.11 0.52 10.21
N PHE A 61 -10.06 -0.54 11.01
CA PHE A 61 -9.86 -1.92 10.51
C PHE A 61 -10.96 -2.89 10.95
N THR A 62 -12.02 -2.40 11.57
CA THR A 62 -13.01 -3.23 12.28
C THR A 62 -14.43 -3.11 11.75
N ALA A 63 -14.76 -2.04 11.02
CA ALA A 63 -16.10 -1.76 10.53
C ALA A 63 -16.10 -1.61 8.99
N PRO A 64 -16.21 -2.71 8.23
CA PRO A 64 -16.04 -2.70 6.77
C PRO A 64 -17.01 -1.77 6.02
N GLU A 65 -18.17 -1.52 6.59
CA GLU A 65 -19.22 -0.68 5.99
C GLU A 65 -19.14 0.80 6.41
N GLN A 66 -18.16 1.16 7.25
CA GLN A 66 -18.00 2.52 7.76
C GLN A 66 -16.88 3.26 7.03
N PRO A 67 -16.94 4.61 6.96
CA PRO A 67 -15.88 5.40 6.35
C PRO A 67 -14.49 5.08 6.89
N ASN A 68 -13.47 5.31 6.06
CA ASN A 68 -12.05 5.09 6.38
C ASN A 68 -11.69 3.63 6.71
N TYR A 69 -12.52 2.67 6.29
CA TYR A 69 -12.18 1.26 6.42
C TYR A 69 -10.95 0.91 5.58
N VAL A 70 -10.04 0.14 6.17
CA VAL A 70 -8.89 -0.45 5.51
C VAL A 70 -8.83 -1.93 5.87
N SER A 71 -8.62 -2.76 4.85
CA SER A 71 -8.27 -4.17 5.00
C SER A 71 -6.84 -4.39 4.49
N ILE A 72 -6.12 -5.34 5.08
CA ILE A 72 -4.78 -5.71 4.66
C ILE A 72 -4.73 -7.22 4.46
N THR A 73 -4.13 -7.66 3.35
CA THR A 73 -3.99 -9.08 3.01
C THR A 73 -2.58 -9.36 2.52
N ALA A 74 -1.98 -10.45 2.98
CA ALA A 74 -0.75 -10.99 2.42
C ALA A 74 -1.10 -12.11 1.43
N SER A 75 -0.58 -12.04 0.19
CA SER A 75 -0.89 -13.01 -0.86
C SER A 75 -0.42 -14.43 -0.54
N ASN A 76 0.54 -14.57 0.38
CA ASN A 76 1.05 -15.83 0.89
C ASN A 76 0.36 -16.30 2.19
N GLY A 77 -0.66 -15.60 2.67
CA GLY A 77 -1.39 -15.93 3.89
C GLY A 77 -0.61 -15.66 5.19
N ALA A 78 0.49 -14.90 5.15
CA ALA A 78 1.19 -14.49 6.36
C ALA A 78 0.28 -13.66 7.29
N THR A 79 0.46 -13.84 8.61
CA THR A 79 -0.19 -13.00 9.62
C THR A 79 0.39 -11.60 9.59
N LEU A 80 -0.49 -10.59 9.66
CA LEU A 80 -0.18 -9.16 9.58
C LEU A 80 -0.56 -8.42 10.87
#